data_AF-A0A645EEC9-F1
#
_entry.id   AF-A0A645EEC9-F1
#
_cell.length_a   1.000
_cell.length_b   1.000
_cell.length_c   1.000
_cell.angle_alpha   90.00
_cell.angle_beta   90.00
_cell.angle_gamma   90.00
#
_symmetry.space_group_name_H-M   'P 1'
#
loop_
_entity.id
_entity.type
_entity.pdbx_description
1 polymer ?
#
loop_
_entity_poly.entity_id
_entity_poly.type
_entity_poly.pdbx_seq_one_letter_code
_entity_poly.pdbx_strand_id
1 'polypeptide(L)'
;MLKLASSLSNGISEVADASGNMEEGAEKLAEVYKELFSLSETLSGYIQETDSVLKVIENFARQTNLLGLNASVEAARAGSAGLGFSVIANETRRLAVNTSGSAKKIQEIFDRIKTASSDQTAVLEDIDQIVKLQQASIRSVREHVQVLNRSVETLVEDTQRLNNG
;
A
#
# COMPACT_ATOMS: atom_id res chain seq x y z
N MET A 1 -31.14 -33.86 30.24
CA MET A 1 -29.72 -33.56 30.48
C MET A 1 -28.82 -34.08 29.36
N LEU A 2 -28.77 -35.39 29.07
CA LEU A 2 -27.94 -35.92 27.97
C LEU A 2 -28.19 -35.28 26.59
N LYS A 3 -29.46 -35.07 26.20
CA LYS A 3 -29.80 -34.38 24.94
C LYS A 3 -29.31 -32.91 24.90
N LEU A 4 -29.29 -32.24 26.04
CA LEU A 4 -28.77 -30.86 26.15
C LEU A 4 -27.24 -30.85 26.02
N ALA A 5 -26.57 -31.80 26.68
CA ALA A 5 -25.11 -31.97 26.57
C ALA A 5 -24.68 -32.30 25.14
N SER A 6 -25.42 -33.17 24.42
CA SER A 6 -25.13 -33.47 23.01
C SER A 6 -25.33 -32.25 22.11
N SER A 7 -26.40 -31.46 22.32
CA SER A 7 -26.62 -30.22 21.56
C SER A 7 -25.52 -29.19 21.83
N LEU A 8 -25.06 -29.07 23.08
CA LEU A 8 -23.97 -28.17 23.45
C LEU A 8 -22.63 -28.62 22.85
N SER A 9 -22.34 -29.93 22.87
CA SER A 9 -21.18 -30.51 22.20
C SER A 9 -21.15 -30.21 20.70
N ASN A 10 -22.29 -30.33 20.02
CA ASN A 10 -22.39 -29.99 18.60
C ASN A 10 -22.10 -28.49 18.36
N GLY A 11 -22.71 -27.60 19.15
CA GLY A 11 -22.47 -26.17 19.05
C GLY A 11 -21.01 -25.77 19.32
N ILE A 12 -20.35 -26.42 20.27
CA ILE A 12 -18.91 -26.21 20.54
C ILE A 12 -18.07 -26.67 19.34
N SER A 13 -18.41 -27.79 18.71
CA SER A 13 -17.74 -28.25 17.49
C SER A 13 -17.91 -27.26 16.35
N GLU A 14 -19.12 -26.72 16.15
CA GLU A 14 -19.37 -25.68 15.13
C GLU A 14 -18.54 -24.41 15.38
N VAL A 15 -18.44 -23.96 16.64
CA VAL A 15 -17.58 -22.81 17.00
C VAL A 15 -16.09 -23.14 16.82
N ALA A 16 -15.66 -24.37 17.12
CA ALA A 16 -14.29 -24.82 16.90
C ALA A 16 -13.91 -24.79 15.42
N ASP A 17 -14.78 -25.31 14.56
CA ASP A 17 -14.59 -25.32 13.10
C ASP A 17 -14.57 -23.88 12.54
N ALA A 18 -15.50 -23.04 12.99
CA ALA A 18 -15.52 -21.62 12.62
C ALA A 18 -14.24 -20.90 13.06
N SER A 19 -13.73 -21.18 14.27
CA SER A 19 -12.47 -20.64 14.77
C SER A 19 -11.27 -21.10 13.95
N GLY A 20 -11.27 -22.35 13.47
CA GLY A 20 -10.23 -22.87 12.57
C GLY A 20 -10.22 -22.14 11.22
N ASN A 21 -11.39 -21.95 10.61
CA ASN A 21 -11.52 -21.19 9.37
C ASN A 21 -11.08 -19.73 9.53
N MET A 22 -11.38 -19.11 10.69
CA MET A 22 -10.92 -17.75 11.00
C MET A 22 -9.40 -17.67 11.13
N GLU A 23 -8.74 -18.71 11.67
CA GLU A 23 -7.29 -18.79 11.79
C GLU A 23 -6.62 -18.85 10.41
N GLU A 24 -7.09 -19.73 9.52
CA GLU A 24 -6.62 -19.78 8.14
C GLU A 24 -6.82 -18.44 7.42
N GLY A 25 -7.98 -17.81 7.61
CA GLY A 25 -8.27 -16.49 7.06
C GLY A 25 -7.32 -15.41 7.59
N ALA A 26 -6.99 -15.43 8.88
CA ALA A 26 -6.06 -14.47 9.50
C ALA A 26 -4.62 -14.67 9.02
N GLU A 27 -4.17 -15.92 8.83
CA GLU A 27 -2.85 -16.23 8.26
C GLU A 27 -2.73 -15.72 6.82
N LYS A 28 -3.75 -15.98 6.00
CA LYS A 28 -3.80 -15.49 4.62
C LYS A 28 -3.84 -13.96 4.55
N LEU A 29 -4.58 -13.31 5.46
CA LEU A 29 -4.62 -11.86 5.55
C LEU A 29 -3.23 -11.29 5.92
N ALA A 30 -2.51 -11.94 6.83
CA ALA A 30 -1.15 -11.55 7.19
C ALA A 30 -0.16 -11.69 6.03
N GLU A 31 -0.31 -12.72 5.18
CA GLU A 31 0.47 -12.89 3.96
C GLU A 31 0.20 -11.77 2.94
N VAL A 32 -1.08 -11.52 2.63
CA VAL A 32 -1.50 -10.45 1.71
C VAL A 32 -1.03 -9.09 2.20
N TYR A 33 -1.10 -8.83 3.51
CA TYR A 33 -0.58 -7.61 4.11
C TYR A 33 0.92 -7.42 3.85
N LYS A 34 1.74 -8.46 4.05
CA LYS A 34 3.19 -8.40 3.78
C LYS A 34 3.49 -8.11 2.30
N GLU A 35 2.74 -8.72 1.39
CA GLU A 35 2.87 -8.45 -0.04
C GLU A 35 2.54 -7.00 -0.38
N LEU A 36 1.44 -6.47 0.17
CA LEU A 36 1.04 -5.08 -0.03
C LEU A 36 2.06 -4.10 0.54
N PHE A 37 2.66 -4.41 1.69
CA PHE A 37 3.72 -3.61 2.29
C PHE A 37 4.95 -3.54 1.37
N SER A 38 5.42 -4.68 0.87
CA SER A 38 6.53 -4.75 -0.08
C SER A 38 6.25 -3.98 -1.38
N LEU A 39 5.01 -4.04 -1.88
CA LEU A 39 4.58 -3.27 -3.04
C LEU A 39 4.59 -1.76 -2.74
N SER A 40 4.17 -1.34 -1.54
CA SER A 40 4.22 0.05 -1.10
C SER A 40 5.66 0.58 -1.02
N GLU A 41 6.60 -0.21 -0.50
CA GLU A 41 8.03 0.14 -0.48
C GLU A 41 8.58 0.29 -1.91
N THR A 42 8.23 -0.63 -2.80
CA THR A 42 8.65 -0.59 -4.22
C THR A 42 8.11 0.67 -4.91
N LEU A 43 6.83 1.00 -4.69
CA LEU A 43 6.21 2.21 -5.21
C LEU A 43 6.89 3.48 -4.69
N SER A 44 7.24 3.51 -3.40
CA SER A 44 8.00 4.61 -2.80
C SER A 44 9.35 4.81 -3.49
N GLY A 45 10.04 3.71 -3.82
CA GLY A 45 11.27 3.73 -4.63
C GLY A 45 11.07 4.36 -6.01
N TYR A 46 10.04 3.95 -6.76
CA TYR A 46 9.74 4.51 -8.07
C TYR A 46 9.37 6.01 -8.03
N ILE A 47 8.68 6.44 -6.98
CA ILE A 47 8.38 7.87 -6.77
C ILE A 47 9.67 8.67 -6.59
N GLN A 48 10.62 8.19 -5.78
CA GLN A 48 11.90 8.86 -5.57
C GLN A 48 12.76 8.91 -6.84
N GLU A 49 12.79 7.81 -7.60
CA GLU A 49 13.51 7.76 -8.87
C GLU A 49 12.92 8.75 -9.89
N THR A 50 11.59 8.80 -9.98
CA THR A 50 10.92 9.73 -10.90
C THR A 50 11.15 11.20 -10.53
N ASP A 51 11.16 11.53 -9.23
CA ASP A 51 11.49 12.87 -8.74
C ASP A 51 12.91 13.30 -9.15
N SER A 52 13.86 12.36 -9.12
CA SER A 52 15.23 12.59 -9.61
C SER A 52 15.25 12.86 -11.13
N VAL A 53 14.53 12.05 -11.91
CA VAL A 53 14.43 12.22 -13.37
C VAL A 53 13.80 13.56 -13.75
N LEU A 54 12.73 13.97 -13.06
CA LEU A 54 12.07 15.26 -13.31
C LEU A 54 13.00 16.45 -13.03
N LYS A 55 13.81 16.38 -11.95
CA LYS A 55 14.85 17.39 -11.66
C LYS A 55 15.90 17.48 -12.77
N VAL A 56 16.32 16.33 -13.33
CA VAL A 56 17.25 16.29 -14.47
C VAL A 56 16.63 16.94 -15.71
N ILE A 57 15.38 16.59 -16.03
CA ILE A 57 14.65 17.19 -17.18
C ILE A 57 14.52 18.70 -17.01
N GLU A 58 14.15 19.18 -15.82
CA GLU A 58 14.03 20.60 -15.55
C GLU A 58 15.39 21.31 -15.68
N ASN A 59 16.46 20.67 -15.22
CA ASN A 59 17.82 21.17 -15.38
C ASN A 59 18.22 21.27 -16.87
N PHE A 60 17.97 20.22 -17.66
CA PHE A 60 18.20 20.23 -19.11
C PHE A 60 17.39 21.28 -19.84
N ALA A 61 16.13 21.48 -19.45
CA ALA A 61 15.30 22.55 -20.00
C ALA A 61 15.91 23.93 -19.70
N ARG A 62 16.36 24.18 -18.46
CA ARG A 62 17.03 25.44 -18.10
C ARG A 62 18.33 25.65 -18.88
N GLN A 63 19.19 24.63 -18.97
CA GLN A 63 20.45 24.71 -19.71
C GLN A 63 20.20 24.96 -21.20
N THR A 64 19.26 24.24 -21.80
CA THR A 64 18.89 24.43 -23.22
C THR A 64 18.34 25.84 -23.47
N ASN A 65 17.54 26.38 -22.55
CA ASN A 65 17.03 27.75 -22.65
C ASN A 65 18.16 28.79 -22.59
N LEU A 66 19.16 28.58 -21.73
CA LEU A 66 20.36 29.43 -21.66
C LEU A 66 21.23 29.29 -22.91
N LEU A 67 21.39 28.09 -23.44
CA LEU A 67 22.11 27.86 -24.69
C LEU A 67 21.44 28.61 -25.86
N GLY A 68 20.12 28.49 -25.96
CA GLY A 68 19.32 29.24 -26.94
C GLY A 68 19.40 30.75 -26.74
N LEU A 69 19.47 31.24 -25.49
CA LEU A 69 19.70 32.66 -25.21
C LEU A 69 21.05 33.13 -25.78
N ASN A 70 22.12 32.41 -25.47
CA ASN A 70 23.46 32.74 -25.93
C ASN A 70 23.55 32.72 -27.47
N ALA A 71 22.91 31.73 -28.10
CA ALA A 71 22.81 31.64 -29.55
C ALA A 71 22.03 32.81 -30.16
N SER A 72 20.92 33.25 -29.54
CA SER A 72 20.16 34.43 -29.99
C SER A 72 21.01 35.70 -29.92
N VAL A 73 21.81 35.88 -28.87
CA VAL A 73 22.71 37.03 -28.70
C VAL A 73 23.80 37.02 -29.78
N GLU A 74 24.44 35.88 -30.02
CA GLU A 74 25.50 35.78 -31.04
C GLU A 74 24.95 35.94 -32.47
N ALA A 75 23.74 35.42 -32.73
CA ALA A 75 23.03 35.64 -33.98
C ALA A 75 22.74 37.13 -34.22
N ALA A 76 22.33 37.87 -33.19
CA ALA A 76 22.14 39.31 -33.29
C ALA A 76 23.45 40.06 -33.57
N ARG A 77 24.56 39.59 -32.95
CA ARG A 77 25.90 40.16 -33.14
C ARG A 77 26.45 39.95 -34.55
N ALA A 78 26.11 38.83 -35.19
CA ALA A 78 26.48 38.52 -36.57
C ALA A 78 25.66 39.32 -37.62
N GLY A 79 24.67 40.11 -37.21
CA GLY A 79 23.87 40.95 -38.10
C GLY A 79 23.12 40.13 -39.15
N SER A 80 23.24 40.51 -40.43
CA SER A 80 22.54 39.85 -41.54
C SER A 80 22.94 38.37 -41.71
N ALA A 81 24.18 38.01 -41.39
CA ALA A 81 24.65 36.62 -41.47
C ALA A 81 24.03 35.71 -40.38
N GLY A 82 23.51 36.30 -39.29
CA GLY A 82 22.92 35.57 -38.17
C GLY A 82 21.41 35.34 -38.25
N LEU A 83 20.72 35.84 -39.28
CA LEU A 83 19.24 35.80 -39.35
C LEU A 83 18.68 34.37 -39.27
N GLY A 84 19.28 33.41 -39.97
CA GLY A 84 18.88 32.00 -39.91
C GLY A 84 19.12 31.37 -38.53
N PHE A 85 20.27 31.68 -37.91
CA PHE A 85 20.60 31.20 -36.56
C PHE A 85 19.68 31.81 -35.49
N SER A 86 19.20 33.03 -35.68
CA SER A 86 18.25 33.69 -34.76
C SER A 86 16.92 32.93 -34.69
N VAL A 87 16.42 32.44 -35.83
CA VAL A 87 15.18 31.63 -35.88
C VAL A 87 15.35 30.32 -35.11
N ILE A 88 16.47 29.61 -35.33
CA ILE A 88 16.77 28.36 -34.63
C ILE A 88 16.90 28.61 -33.12
N ALA A 89 17.62 29.65 -32.72
CA ALA A 89 17.81 29.98 -31.30
C ALA A 89 16.49 30.29 -30.59
N ASN A 90 15.58 31.03 -31.24
CA ASN A 90 14.25 31.29 -30.70
C ASN A 90 13.40 30.02 -30.59
N GLU A 91 13.48 29.12 -31.57
CA GLU A 91 12.78 27.83 -31.53
C GLU A 91 13.31 26.95 -30.39
N THR A 92 14.63 26.87 -30.24
CA THR A 92 15.26 26.14 -29.13
C THR A 92 14.81 26.68 -27.77
N ARG A 93 14.73 28.01 -27.60
CA ARG A 93 14.21 28.62 -26.36
C ARG A 93 12.75 28.25 -26.12
N ARG A 94 11.91 28.32 -27.15
CA ARG A 94 10.49 27.97 -27.06
C ARG A 94 10.31 26.50 -26.62
N LEU A 95 11.03 25.58 -27.24
CA LEU A 95 11.02 24.16 -26.86
C LEU A 95 11.48 23.97 -25.42
N ALA A 96 12.56 24.64 -25.00
CA ALA A 96 13.06 24.55 -23.64
C ALA A 96 12.04 25.04 -22.58
N VAL A 97 11.36 26.17 -22.83
CA VAL A 97 10.30 26.68 -21.96
C VAL A 97 9.12 25.70 -21.90
N ASN A 98 8.69 25.17 -23.05
CA ASN A 98 7.62 24.17 -23.10
C ASN A 98 7.98 22.90 -22.34
N THR A 99 9.20 22.38 -22.49
CA THR A 99 9.70 21.22 -21.76
C THR A 99 9.70 21.46 -20.25
N SER A 100 10.15 22.63 -19.78
CA SER A 100 10.09 22.98 -18.36
C SER A 100 8.64 23.04 -17.85
N GLY A 101 7.73 23.62 -18.62
CA GLY A 101 6.31 23.67 -18.29
C GLY A 101 5.68 22.27 -18.19
N SER A 102 6.00 21.36 -19.11
CA SER A 102 5.54 19.97 -19.08
C SER A 102 6.12 19.21 -17.87
N ALA A 103 7.42 19.38 -17.58
CA ALA A 103 8.05 18.74 -16.43
C ALA A 103 7.37 19.16 -15.11
N LYS A 104 7.02 20.45 -14.96
CA LYS A 104 6.28 20.94 -13.79
C LYS A 104 4.88 20.31 -13.66
N LYS A 105 4.13 20.22 -14.75
CA LYS A 105 2.82 19.54 -14.73
C LYS A 105 2.93 18.06 -14.34
N ILE A 106 3.98 17.39 -14.81
CA ILE A 106 4.24 16.00 -14.41
C ILE A 106 4.58 15.95 -12.91
N GLN A 107 5.41 16.87 -12.40
CA GLN A 107 5.70 16.96 -10.96
C GLN A 107 4.42 17.13 -10.12
N GLU A 108 3.50 18.01 -10.51
CA GLU A 108 2.23 18.21 -9.79
C GLU A 108 1.40 16.92 -9.71
N ILE A 109 1.38 16.12 -10.78
CA ILE A 109 0.70 14.82 -10.79
C ILE A 109 1.44 13.83 -9.87
N PHE A 110 2.77 13.82 -9.89
CA PHE A 110 3.59 12.96 -9.05
C PHE A 110 3.48 13.30 -7.57
N ASP A 111 3.35 14.57 -7.19
CA ASP A 111 3.15 14.99 -5.80
C ASP A 111 1.81 14.45 -5.25
N ARG A 112 0.79 14.38 -6.11
CA ARG A 112 -0.50 13.73 -5.77
C ARG A 112 -0.35 12.23 -5.60
N ILE A 113 0.41 11.57 -6.48
CA ILE A 113 0.73 10.13 -6.36
C ILE A 113 1.50 9.86 -5.07
N LYS A 114 2.46 10.72 -4.71
CA LYS A 114 3.23 10.63 -3.46
C LYS A 114 2.34 10.75 -2.23
N THR A 115 1.39 11.68 -2.25
CA THR A 115 0.41 11.83 -1.17
C THR A 115 -0.45 10.58 -1.05
N ALA A 116 -1.02 10.09 -2.15
CA ALA A 116 -1.83 8.87 -2.15
C ALA A 116 -1.04 7.63 -1.69
N SER A 117 0.24 7.54 -2.05
CA SER A 117 1.14 6.48 -1.58
C SER A 117 1.36 6.54 -0.06
N SER A 118 1.55 7.75 0.49
CA SER A 118 1.66 7.96 1.94
C SER A 118 0.37 7.57 2.67
N ASP A 119 -0.79 7.94 2.13
CA ASP A 119 -2.09 7.56 2.69
C ASP A 119 -2.28 6.05 2.66
N GLN A 120 -1.84 5.40 1.57
CA GLN A 120 -1.87 3.94 1.45
C GLN A 120 -1.01 3.27 2.52
N THR A 121 0.18 3.79 2.83
CA THR A 121 1.03 3.24 3.91
C THR A 121 0.33 3.33 5.26
N ALA A 122 -0.36 4.42 5.57
CA ALA A 122 -1.13 4.54 6.82
C ALA A 122 -2.24 3.49 6.92
N VAL A 123 -2.98 3.24 5.83
CA VAL A 123 -4.00 2.19 5.78
C VAL A 123 -3.39 0.80 5.99
N LEU A 124 -2.17 0.56 5.50
CA LEU A 124 -1.47 -0.71 5.73
C LEU A 124 -1.12 -0.90 7.21
N GLU A 125 -0.69 0.14 7.91
CA GLU A 125 -0.45 0.07 9.36
C GLU A 125 -1.73 -0.29 10.13
N ASP A 126 -2.89 0.25 9.74
CA ASP A 126 -4.17 -0.12 10.33
C ASP A 126 -4.53 -1.59 10.09
N ILE A 127 -4.25 -2.11 8.88
CA ILE A 127 -4.48 -3.53 8.55
C ILE A 127 -3.60 -4.44 9.43
N ASP A 128 -2.34 -4.09 9.67
CA ASP A 128 -1.46 -4.84 10.58
C ASP A 128 -2.03 -4.93 12.00
N GLN A 129 -2.60 -3.83 12.50
CA GLN A 129 -3.26 -3.82 13.80
C GLN A 129 -4.50 -4.72 13.81
N ILE A 130 -5.32 -4.67 12.76
CA ILE A 130 -6.51 -5.51 12.62
C ILE A 130 -6.12 -7.00 12.60
N VAL A 131 -5.09 -7.38 11.84
CA VAL A 131 -4.57 -8.76 11.80
C VAL A 131 -4.18 -9.24 13.19
N LYS A 132 -3.44 -8.43 13.95
CA LYS A 132 -3.02 -8.77 15.33
C LYS A 132 -4.21 -8.92 16.28
N LEU A 133 -5.19 -8.01 16.20
CA LEU A 133 -6.41 -8.08 17.01
C LEU A 133 -7.25 -9.32 16.67
N GLN A 134 -7.35 -9.66 15.39
CA GLN A 134 -8.05 -10.85 14.92
C GLN A 134 -7.39 -12.13 15.43
N GLN A 135 -6.06 -12.23 15.35
CA GLN A 135 -5.30 -13.37 15.89
C GLN A 135 -5.48 -13.53 17.40
N ALA A 136 -5.44 -12.43 18.15
CA ALA A 136 -5.69 -12.45 19.60
C ALA A 136 -7.12 -12.93 19.93
N SER A 137 -8.10 -12.47 19.17
CA SER A 137 -9.50 -12.87 19.32
C SER A 137 -9.71 -14.35 19.02
N ILE A 138 -9.11 -14.88 17.94
CA ILE A 138 -9.15 -16.30 17.59
C ILE A 138 -8.54 -17.16 18.70
N ARG A 139 -7.41 -16.74 19.28
CA ARG A 139 -6.81 -17.44 20.41
C ARG A 139 -7.76 -17.50 21.61
N SER A 140 -8.39 -16.38 21.96
CA SER A 140 -9.38 -16.33 23.05
C SER A 140 -10.58 -17.26 22.80
N VAL A 141 -11.11 -17.27 21.57
CA VAL A 141 -12.22 -18.17 21.19
C VAL A 141 -11.80 -19.63 21.35
N ARG A 142 -10.61 -20.00 20.88
CA ARG A 142 -10.08 -21.38 21.02
C ARG A 142 -9.94 -21.78 22.49
N GLU A 143 -9.43 -20.90 23.34
CA GLU A 143 -9.34 -21.14 24.79
C GLU A 143 -10.73 -21.36 25.41
N HIS A 144 -11.72 -20.54 25.06
CA HIS A 144 -13.10 -20.72 25.52
C HIS A 144 -13.74 -22.02 25.02
N VAL A 145 -13.53 -22.39 23.76
CA VAL A 145 -13.97 -23.68 23.20
C VAL A 145 -13.40 -24.85 24.00
N GLN A 146 -12.11 -24.82 24.35
CA GLN A 146 -11.49 -25.87 25.17
C GLN A 146 -12.11 -25.97 26.57
N VAL A 147 -12.37 -24.83 27.22
CA VAL A 147 -13.00 -24.79 28.54
C VAL A 147 -14.44 -25.32 28.48
N LEU A 148 -15.20 -24.92 27.46
CA LEU A 148 -16.57 -25.39 27.26
C LEU A 148 -16.60 -26.89 26.99
N ASN A 149 -15.68 -27.41 26.18
CA ASN A 149 -15.61 -28.83 25.87
C ASN A 149 -15.40 -29.68 27.15
N ARG A 150 -14.44 -29.30 28.00
CA ARG A 150 -14.23 -29.93 29.31
C ARG A 150 -15.46 -29.84 30.21
N SER A 151 -16.15 -28.71 30.20
CA SER A 151 -17.35 -28.50 31.02
C SER A 151 -18.49 -29.42 30.58
N VAL A 152 -18.64 -29.66 29.27
CA VAL A 152 -19.62 -30.61 28.73
C VAL A 152 -19.27 -32.05 29.11
N GLU A 153 -18.00 -32.44 29.01
CA GLU A 153 -17.53 -33.77 29.43
C GLU A 153 -17.90 -34.04 30.90
N THR A 154 -17.58 -33.11 31.81
CA THR A 154 -17.94 -33.22 33.23
C THR A 154 -19.45 -33.30 33.44
N LEU A 155 -20.25 -32.49 32.73
CA LEU A 155 -21.72 -32.54 32.81
C LEU A 155 -22.30 -33.89 32.37
N VAL A 156 -21.72 -34.50 31.34
CA VAL A 156 -22.14 -35.84 30.87
C VAL A 156 -21.82 -36.88 31.93
N GLU A 157 -20.61 -36.86 32.49
CA GLU A 157 -20.19 -37.77 33.57
C GLU A 157 -21.10 -37.67 34.79
N ASP A 158 -21.38 -36.46 35.27
CA ASP A 158 -22.26 -36.23 36.43
C ASP A 158 -23.69 -36.70 36.16
N THR A 159 -24.21 -36.46 34.95
CA THR A 159 -25.54 -36.94 34.56
C THR A 159 -25.62 -38.47 34.54
N GLN A 160 -24.57 -39.15 34.07
CA GLN A 160 -24.51 -40.62 34.06
C GLN A 160 -24.42 -41.18 35.47
N ARG A 161 -23.65 -40.55 36.37
CA ARG A 161 -23.55 -40.94 37.77
C ARG A 161 -24.90 -40.85 38.49
N LEU A 162 -25.64 -39.76 38.29
CA LEU A 162 -26.97 -39.56 38.89
C LEU A 162 -28.03 -40.54 38.38
N ASN A 163 -27.88 -41.06 37.16
CA ASN A 163 -28.84 -42.01 36.59
C ASN A 163 -28.54 -43.48 36.99
N ASN A 164 -27.33 -43.75 37.49
CA ASN A 164 -26.85 -45.09 37.87
C ASN A 164 -26.81 -45.32 39.40
N GLY A 165 -27.19 -44.33 40.20
CA GLY A 165 -27.27 -44.39 41.67
C GLY A 165 -28.68 -44.15 42.15
#